data_AF-A0A6N9Z5Z1-F1
#
_entry.id   AF-A0A6N9Z5Z1-F1
#
_cell.length_a   1.000
_cell.length_b   1.000
_cell.length_c   1.000
_cell.angle_alpha   90.00
_cell.angle_beta   90.00
_cell.angle_gamma   90.00
#
_symmetry.space_group_name_H-M   'P 1'
#
loop_
_entity.id
_entity.type
_entity.pdbx_description
1 polymer ?
#
loop_
_entity_poly.entity_id
_entity_poly.type
_entity_poly.pdbx_seq_one_letter_code
_entity_poly.pdbx_strand_id
1 'polypeptide(L)'
;MTTEDKKELAVAAEGAQKKNIKVIIIAAIVAVVVVVAAVVIGVNVFGGPDVATLKADCATASDELRVTQNDYNNLVNGDAATASAYTKDDVSDTSTLDKLNDELAAETPELASCNVDADSEYETAIENIKKNTAWYQEHTKSLQAAVDAVNDSLKK
;
A
#
# COMPACT_ATOMS: atom_id res chain seq x y z
N MET A 1 -2.88 41.48 48.78
CA MET A 1 -1.78 41.33 49.77
C MET A 1 -1.42 39.87 49.77
N THR A 2 -0.21 39.38 49.51
CA THR A 2 1.10 39.97 49.23
C THR A 2 2.01 38.81 48.80
N THR A 3 3.08 39.19 48.13
CA THR A 3 4.25 38.47 47.60
C THR A 3 5.00 37.58 48.62
N GLU A 4 5.84 36.68 48.08
CA GLU A 4 7.05 36.08 48.70
C GLU A 4 6.78 35.01 49.78
N ASP A 5 7.35 33.80 49.75
CA ASP A 5 8.78 33.54 49.72
C ASP A 5 9.12 32.15 49.14
N LYS A 6 10.05 32.21 48.19
CA LYS A 6 10.76 31.12 47.55
C LYS A 6 12.07 30.98 48.31
N LYS A 7 12.18 30.08 49.30
CA LYS A 7 13.49 29.80 49.89
C LYS A 7 13.58 28.47 50.65
N GLU A 8 14.31 27.55 50.02
CA GLU A 8 15.36 26.78 50.67
C GLU A 8 14.96 25.79 51.77
N LEU A 9 14.76 24.53 51.35
CA LEU A 9 15.59 23.48 51.93
C LEU A 9 16.92 23.49 51.18
N ALA A 10 17.76 24.45 51.56
CA ALA A 10 19.15 24.51 51.17
C ALA A 10 19.98 23.85 52.27
N VAL A 11 20.93 23.05 51.79
CA VAL A 11 22.32 22.98 52.27
C VAL A 11 22.57 22.21 53.56
N ALA A 12 23.27 21.09 53.38
CA ALA A 12 24.70 21.00 53.71
C ALA A 12 25.22 19.70 53.07
N ALA A 13 26.38 19.59 52.45
CA ALA A 13 27.57 20.41 52.26
C ALA A 13 28.54 19.48 51.48
N GLU A 14 29.55 19.85 50.71
CA GLU A 14 30.17 21.09 50.29
C GLU A 14 31.26 20.67 49.28
N GLY A 15 31.69 21.60 48.42
CA GLY A 15 33.08 21.63 47.99
C GLY A 15 33.47 20.89 46.71
N ALA A 16 33.51 21.66 45.61
CA ALA A 16 34.69 21.84 44.73
C ALA A 16 34.44 21.63 43.22
N GLN A 17 35.01 22.60 42.47
CA GLN A 17 35.40 22.56 41.06
C GLN A 17 34.33 22.92 40.00
N LYS A 18 34.41 24.18 39.56
CA LYS A 18 33.76 24.86 38.41
C LYS A 18 33.84 24.14 37.04
N LYS A 19 34.33 22.90 36.96
CA LYS A 19 34.49 22.12 35.72
C LYS A 19 33.23 21.30 35.35
N ASN A 20 32.29 21.16 36.28
CA ASN A 20 31.23 20.14 36.19
C ASN A 20 29.84 20.70 35.83
N ILE A 21 29.57 22.01 35.97
CA ILE A 21 28.26 22.60 35.64
C ILE A 21 27.97 22.55 34.12
N LYS A 22 28.98 22.83 33.28
CA LYS A 22 28.84 22.70 31.83
C LYS A 22 28.53 21.26 31.41
N VAL A 23 29.17 20.28 32.06
CA VAL A 23 28.93 18.85 31.80
C VAL A 23 27.54 18.43 32.24
N ILE A 24 27.05 18.92 33.39
CA ILE A 24 25.69 18.64 33.88
C ILE A 24 24.63 19.27 32.97
N ILE A 25 24.84 20.51 32.51
CA ILE A 25 23.93 21.18 31.57
C ILE A 25 23.91 20.44 30.22
N ILE A 26 25.08 20.06 29.69
CA ILE A 26 25.16 19.29 28.44
C ILE A 26 24.47 17.93 28.61
N ALA A 27 24.70 17.22 29.72
CA ALA A 27 24.04 15.94 29.99
C ALA A 27 22.52 16.07 30.09
N ALA A 28 22.01 17.14 30.72
CA ALA A 28 20.58 17.41 30.80
C ALA A 28 19.97 17.72 29.42
N ILE A 29 20.65 18.51 28.58
CA ILE A 29 20.20 18.80 27.21
C ILE A 29 20.19 17.53 26.36
N VAL A 30 21.25 16.71 26.44
CA VAL A 30 21.33 15.43 25.72
C VAL A 30 20.22 14.49 26.18
N ALA A 31 19.94 14.40 27.47
CA ALA A 31 18.83 13.58 27.98
C ALA A 31 17.47 14.04 27.44
N VAL A 32 17.21 15.34 27.39
CA VAL A 32 15.97 15.89 26.82
C VAL A 32 15.87 15.58 25.33
N VAL A 33 16.95 15.74 24.56
CA VAL A 33 16.97 15.43 23.12
C VAL A 33 16.69 13.95 22.88
N VAL A 34 17.27 13.05 23.67
CA VAL A 34 17.03 11.60 23.56
C VAL A 34 15.57 11.25 23.88
N VAL A 35 14.97 11.88 24.90
CA VAL A 35 13.55 11.66 25.24
C VAL A 35 12.64 12.18 24.11
N VAL A 36 12.91 13.38 23.57
CA VAL A 36 12.13 13.92 22.46
C VAL A 36 12.27 13.04 21.22
N ALA A 37 13.47 12.55 20.90
CA ALA A 37 13.69 11.63 19.78
C ALA A 37 12.93 10.30 19.99
N ALA A 38 12.97 9.73 21.19
CA ALA A 38 12.23 8.50 21.51
C ALA A 38 10.71 8.69 21.43
N VAL A 39 10.19 9.85 21.87
CA VAL A 39 8.76 10.19 21.75
C VAL A 39 8.35 10.39 20.30
N VAL A 40 9.15 11.09 19.49
CA VAL A 40 8.86 11.32 18.05
C VAL A 40 8.91 10.01 17.26
N ILE A 41 9.87 9.13 17.54
CA ILE A 41 9.91 7.79 16.94
C ILE A 41 8.70 6.97 17.43
N GLY A 42 8.36 7.05 18.72
CA GLY A 42 7.21 6.37 19.29
C GLY A 42 5.88 6.77 18.64
N VAL A 43 5.59 8.07 18.48
CA VAL A 43 4.33 8.50 17.85
C VAL A 43 4.25 8.17 16.37
N ASN A 44 5.39 8.13 15.65
CA ASN A 44 5.42 7.72 14.23
C ASN A 44 5.37 6.20 14.04
N VAL A 45 5.81 5.41 15.04
CA VAL A 45 5.79 3.94 14.96
C VAL A 45 4.51 3.34 15.55
N PHE A 46 3.89 4.00 16.54
CA PHE A 46 2.68 3.51 17.23
C PHE A 46 1.40 4.24 16.82
N GLY A 47 1.46 5.37 16.10
CA GLY A 47 0.31 6.04 15.52
C GLY A 47 0.10 5.55 14.08
N GLY A 48 -0.95 4.75 13.84
CA GLY A 48 -1.37 4.41 12.49
C GLY A 48 -1.74 5.67 11.67
N PRO A 49 -1.89 5.53 10.34
CA PRO A 49 -2.33 6.64 9.48
C PRO A 49 -3.66 7.21 9.99
N ASP A 50 -3.83 8.53 9.89
CA ASP A 50 -5.11 9.13 10.21
C ASP A 50 -6.17 8.76 9.15
N VAL A 51 -7.44 8.88 9.53
CA VAL A 51 -8.58 8.48 8.70
C VAL A 51 -8.65 9.26 7.39
N ALA A 52 -8.19 10.50 7.36
CA ALA A 52 -8.17 11.28 6.13
C ALA A 52 -7.08 10.76 5.17
N THR A 53 -5.91 10.37 5.69
CA THR A 53 -4.89 9.65 4.90
C THR A 53 -5.44 8.34 4.37
N LEU A 54 -6.07 7.52 5.21
CA LEU A 54 -6.66 6.24 4.78
C LEU A 54 -7.72 6.41 3.69
N LYS A 55 -8.57 7.45 3.78
CA LYS A 55 -9.55 7.77 2.73
C LYS A 55 -8.87 8.16 1.42
N ALA A 56 -7.81 8.98 1.47
CA ALA A 56 -7.06 9.37 0.28
C ALA A 56 -6.32 8.19 -0.36
N ASP A 57 -5.71 7.32 0.44
CA ASP A 57 -5.04 6.11 -0.02
C ASP A 57 -6.04 5.12 -0.62
N CYS A 58 -7.22 5.00 -0.01
CA CYS A 58 -8.28 4.14 -0.53
C CYS A 58 -8.85 4.65 -1.86
N ALA A 59 -9.04 5.97 -2.00
CA ALA A 59 -9.43 6.58 -3.27
C ALA A 59 -8.36 6.31 -4.37
N THR A 60 -7.09 6.51 -4.04
CA THR A 60 -5.95 6.22 -4.95
C THR A 60 -5.94 4.75 -5.38
N ALA A 61 -6.06 3.83 -4.43
CA ALA A 61 -6.09 2.40 -4.71
C ALA A 61 -7.31 2.01 -5.57
N SER A 62 -8.47 2.62 -5.32
CA SER A 62 -9.68 2.38 -6.10
C SER A 62 -9.55 2.86 -7.54
N ASP A 63 -8.91 4.01 -7.76
CA ASP A 63 -8.64 4.52 -9.10
C ASP A 63 -7.66 3.61 -9.86
N GLU A 64 -6.62 3.12 -9.20
CA GLU A 64 -5.70 2.15 -9.80
C GLU A 64 -6.40 0.84 -10.16
N LEU A 65 -7.25 0.32 -9.25
CA LEU A 65 -8.07 -0.86 -9.51
C LEU A 65 -8.98 -0.64 -10.72
N ARG A 66 -9.67 0.50 -10.78
CA ARG A 66 -10.58 0.84 -11.90
C ARG A 66 -9.84 0.90 -13.23
N VAL A 67 -8.65 1.51 -13.27
CA VAL A 67 -7.82 1.56 -14.49
C VAL A 67 -7.43 0.15 -14.91
N THR A 68 -6.93 -0.65 -13.98
CA THR A 68 -6.48 -2.02 -14.29
C THR A 68 -7.65 -2.93 -14.72
N GLN A 69 -8.81 -2.78 -14.09
CA GLN A 69 -10.04 -3.45 -14.51
C GLN A 69 -10.45 -3.08 -15.93
N ASN A 70 -10.35 -1.80 -16.28
CA ASN A 70 -10.64 -1.34 -17.63
C ASN A 70 -9.67 -1.92 -18.65
N ASP A 71 -8.38 -1.99 -18.34
CA ASP A 71 -7.38 -2.60 -19.22
C ASP A 71 -7.68 -4.07 -19.48
N TYR A 72 -7.97 -4.84 -18.42
CA TYR A 72 -8.39 -6.23 -18.54
C TYR A 72 -9.66 -6.37 -19.39
N ASN A 73 -10.69 -5.58 -19.09
CA ASN A 73 -11.97 -5.63 -19.81
C ASN A 73 -11.82 -5.22 -21.29
N ASN A 74 -10.97 -4.25 -21.59
CA ASN A 74 -10.69 -3.85 -22.97
C ASN A 74 -10.04 -5.00 -23.75
N LEU A 75 -9.11 -5.72 -23.12
CA LEU A 75 -8.47 -6.90 -23.72
C LEU A 75 -9.48 -8.04 -23.92
N VAL A 76 -10.25 -8.38 -22.89
CA VAL A 76 -11.30 -9.43 -22.93
C VAL A 76 -12.31 -9.15 -24.04
N ASN A 77 -12.83 -7.93 -24.14
CA ASN A 77 -13.84 -7.56 -25.12
C ASN A 77 -13.26 -7.19 -26.51
N GLY A 78 -11.94 -7.10 -26.63
CA GLY A 78 -11.24 -6.69 -27.84
C GLY A 78 -10.49 -7.86 -28.48
N ASP A 79 -9.17 -7.86 -28.31
CA ASP A 79 -8.28 -8.80 -28.98
C ASP A 79 -8.53 -10.24 -28.53
N ALA A 80 -8.84 -10.47 -27.24
CA ALA A 80 -9.17 -11.80 -26.76
C ALA A 80 -10.49 -12.33 -27.31
N ALA A 81 -11.53 -11.48 -27.41
CA ALA A 81 -12.77 -11.84 -28.07
C ALA A 81 -12.53 -12.21 -29.55
N THR A 82 -11.71 -11.42 -30.25
CA THR A 82 -11.34 -11.70 -31.65
C THR A 82 -10.58 -13.02 -31.78
N ALA A 83 -9.58 -13.25 -30.92
CA ALA A 83 -8.79 -14.48 -30.93
C ALA A 83 -9.62 -15.72 -30.55
N SER A 84 -10.57 -15.59 -29.63
CA SER A 84 -11.46 -16.67 -29.21
C SER A 84 -12.44 -17.12 -30.30
N ALA A 85 -12.66 -16.29 -31.33
CA ALA A 85 -13.50 -16.63 -32.46
C ALA A 85 -12.77 -17.52 -33.49
N TYR A 86 -11.44 -17.65 -33.42
CA TYR A 86 -10.70 -18.56 -34.27
C TYR A 86 -10.99 -20.02 -33.94
N THR A 87 -10.89 -20.86 -34.96
CA THR A 87 -11.13 -22.29 -34.87
C THR A 87 -9.83 -23.07 -35.04
N LYS A 88 -9.88 -24.38 -34.79
CA LYS A 88 -8.74 -25.28 -34.99
C LYS A 88 -8.26 -25.32 -36.44
N ASP A 89 -9.11 -24.95 -37.38
CA ASP A 89 -8.75 -24.88 -38.79
C ASP A 89 -7.95 -23.61 -39.11
N ASP A 90 -8.10 -22.54 -38.32
CA ASP A 90 -7.41 -21.25 -38.51
C ASP A 90 -5.99 -21.25 -37.92
N VAL A 91 -5.73 -22.05 -36.89
CA VAL A 91 -4.43 -22.10 -36.19
C VAL A 91 -3.64 -23.37 -36.50
N SER A 92 -2.32 -23.26 -36.45
CA SER A 92 -1.37 -24.37 -36.62
C SER A 92 -1.14 -25.16 -35.34
N ASP A 93 -1.24 -24.52 -34.18
CA ASP A 93 -1.17 -25.11 -32.85
C ASP A 93 -2.50 -24.87 -32.12
N THR A 94 -3.35 -25.90 -32.10
CA THR A 94 -4.67 -25.84 -31.47
C THR A 94 -4.61 -25.67 -29.95
N SER A 95 -3.47 -25.99 -29.31
CA SER A 95 -3.32 -25.83 -27.85
C SER A 95 -3.29 -24.36 -27.42
N THR A 96 -3.01 -23.44 -28.36
CA THR A 96 -3.08 -21.99 -28.10
C THR A 96 -4.52 -21.53 -27.83
N LEU A 97 -5.51 -22.10 -28.53
CA LEU A 97 -6.93 -21.82 -28.29
C LEU A 97 -7.39 -22.36 -26.94
N ASP A 98 -6.93 -23.55 -26.54
CA ASP A 98 -7.26 -24.12 -25.24
C ASP A 98 -6.72 -23.23 -24.11
N LYS A 99 -5.45 -22.79 -24.20
CA LYS A 99 -4.85 -21.86 -23.22
C LYS A 99 -5.58 -20.51 -23.17
N LEU A 100 -5.97 -19.95 -24.31
CA LEU A 100 -6.75 -18.72 -24.34
C LEU A 100 -8.09 -18.89 -23.62
N ASN A 101 -8.77 -20.02 -23.84
CA ASN A 101 -10.03 -20.30 -23.16
C ASN A 101 -9.86 -20.51 -21.65
N ASP A 102 -8.76 -21.15 -21.22
CA ASP A 102 -8.45 -21.31 -19.80
C ASP A 102 -8.23 -19.95 -19.11
N GLU A 103 -7.52 -19.01 -19.76
CA GLU A 103 -7.32 -17.65 -19.25
C GLU A 103 -8.63 -16.84 -19.21
N LEU A 104 -9.49 -17.00 -20.23
CA LEU A 104 -10.81 -16.36 -20.27
C LEU A 104 -11.80 -16.94 -19.24
N ALA A 105 -11.57 -18.17 -18.78
CA ALA A 105 -12.37 -18.81 -17.74
C ALA A 105 -11.93 -18.45 -16.31
N ALA A 106 -10.87 -17.64 -16.15
CA ALA A 106 -10.38 -17.22 -14.85
C ALA A 106 -11.47 -16.47 -14.05
N GLU A 107 -11.71 -16.93 -12.82
CA GLU A 107 -12.70 -16.30 -11.93
C GLU A 107 -12.18 -14.95 -11.43
N THR A 108 -12.92 -13.89 -11.73
CA THR A 108 -12.57 -12.54 -11.26
C THR A 108 -12.80 -12.42 -9.75
N PRO A 109 -11.93 -11.68 -9.04
CA PRO A 109 -12.06 -11.51 -7.60
C PRO A 109 -13.32 -10.71 -7.25
N GLU A 110 -13.88 -10.96 -6.06
CA GLU A 110 -15.00 -10.18 -5.54
C GLU A 110 -14.62 -8.69 -5.46
N LEU A 111 -15.55 -7.80 -5.84
CA LEU A 111 -15.27 -6.37 -5.93
C LEU A 111 -14.98 -5.78 -4.54
N ALA A 112 -13.70 -5.50 -4.29
CA ALA A 112 -13.28 -4.73 -3.13
C ALA A 112 -13.58 -3.25 -3.34
N SER A 113 -14.01 -2.56 -2.27
CA SER A 113 -14.31 -1.13 -2.30
C SER A 113 -13.98 -0.45 -0.99
N CYS A 114 -13.86 0.88 -1.03
CA CYS A 114 -13.61 1.73 0.13
C CYS A 114 -14.85 2.04 0.99
N ASN A 115 -15.99 1.42 0.70
CA ASN A 115 -17.23 1.67 1.41
C ASN A 115 -17.29 0.85 2.70
N VAL A 116 -16.53 1.30 3.70
CA VAL A 116 -16.44 0.69 5.03
C VAL A 116 -17.18 1.52 6.08
N ASP A 117 -17.71 0.86 7.10
CA ASP A 117 -18.53 1.49 8.15
C ASP A 117 -17.67 2.04 9.29
N ALA A 118 -16.53 1.40 9.58
CA ALA A 118 -15.62 1.81 10.63
C ALA A 118 -14.24 2.22 10.10
N ASP A 119 -13.66 3.25 10.73
CA ASP A 119 -12.33 3.78 10.36
C ASP A 119 -11.23 2.70 10.43
N SER A 120 -11.36 1.73 11.33
CA SER A 120 -10.42 0.61 11.47
C SER A 120 -10.43 -0.38 10.29
N GLU A 121 -11.45 -0.33 9.43
CA GLU A 121 -11.62 -1.27 8.31
C GLU A 121 -10.95 -0.78 7.02
N TYR A 122 -10.54 0.50 6.95
CA TYR A 122 -9.92 1.07 5.76
C TYR A 122 -8.66 0.34 5.34
N GLU A 123 -7.77 -0.02 6.27
CA GLU A 123 -6.53 -0.73 5.94
C GLU A 123 -6.81 -2.07 5.25
N THR A 124 -7.77 -2.83 5.78
CA THR A 124 -8.20 -4.10 5.17
C THR A 124 -8.87 -3.90 3.81
N ALA A 125 -9.71 -2.87 3.66
CA ALA A 125 -10.32 -2.54 2.37
C ALA A 125 -9.26 -2.17 1.32
N ILE A 126 -8.27 -1.34 1.68
CA ILE A 126 -7.16 -0.96 0.82
C ILE A 126 -6.34 -2.20 0.41
N GLU A 127 -6.05 -3.10 1.35
CA GLU A 127 -5.33 -4.35 1.03
C GLU A 127 -6.11 -5.24 0.06
N ASN A 128 -7.42 -5.37 0.23
CA ASN A 128 -8.26 -6.15 -0.67
C ASN A 128 -8.33 -5.51 -2.07
N ILE A 129 -8.43 -4.18 -2.16
CA ILE A 129 -8.34 -3.46 -3.44
C ILE A 129 -7.00 -3.73 -4.11
N LYS A 130 -5.88 -3.66 -3.36
CA LYS A 130 -4.55 -3.95 -3.90
C LYS A 130 -4.40 -5.40 -4.38
N LYS A 131 -4.99 -6.37 -3.67
CA LYS A 131 -5.03 -7.77 -4.11
C LYS A 131 -5.80 -7.91 -5.43
N ASN A 132 -6.96 -7.25 -5.55
CA ASN A 132 -7.71 -7.23 -6.80
C ASN A 132 -6.88 -6.60 -7.93
N THR A 133 -6.24 -5.46 -7.68
CA THR A 133 -5.37 -4.78 -8.66
C THR A 133 -4.25 -5.71 -9.14
N ALA A 134 -3.56 -6.38 -8.22
CA ALA A 134 -2.50 -7.32 -8.56
C ALA A 134 -3.01 -8.49 -9.42
N TRP A 135 -4.17 -9.06 -9.06
CA TRP A 135 -4.82 -10.10 -9.84
C TRP A 135 -5.11 -9.62 -11.27
N TYR A 136 -5.74 -8.46 -11.44
CA TYR A 136 -6.04 -7.95 -12.79
C TYR A 136 -4.77 -7.66 -13.60
N GLN A 137 -3.70 -7.16 -12.97
CA GLN A 137 -2.42 -6.93 -13.66
C GLN A 137 -1.77 -8.24 -14.14
N GLU A 138 -1.79 -9.28 -13.31
CA GLU A 138 -1.24 -10.59 -13.65
C GLU A 138 -2.06 -11.26 -14.75
N HIS A 139 -3.38 -11.30 -14.60
CA HIS A 139 -4.28 -11.93 -15.58
C HIS A 139 -4.36 -11.17 -16.89
N THR A 140 -4.23 -9.83 -16.90
CA THR A 140 -4.13 -9.07 -18.17
C THR A 140 -2.87 -9.47 -18.94
N LYS A 141 -1.73 -9.64 -18.27
CA LYS A 141 -0.47 -10.06 -18.92
C LYS A 141 -0.57 -11.50 -19.43
N SER A 142 -1.12 -12.42 -18.63
CA SER A 142 -1.27 -13.82 -19.03
C SER A 142 -2.23 -13.94 -20.22
N LEU A 143 -3.37 -13.25 -20.15
CA LEU A 143 -4.34 -13.21 -21.24
C LEU A 143 -3.74 -12.63 -22.52
N GLN A 144 -2.98 -11.52 -22.44
CA GLN A 144 -2.32 -10.95 -23.61
C GLN A 144 -1.33 -11.95 -24.23
N ALA A 145 -0.54 -12.65 -23.42
CA ALA A 145 0.38 -13.66 -23.92
C ALA A 145 -0.34 -14.83 -24.62
N ALA A 146 -1.52 -15.22 -24.12
CA ALA A 146 -2.35 -16.23 -24.77
C ALA A 146 -2.93 -15.74 -26.10
N VAL A 147 -3.39 -14.48 -26.16
CA VAL A 147 -3.85 -13.81 -27.39
C VAL A 147 -2.73 -13.78 -28.44
N ASP A 148 -1.54 -13.33 -28.04
CA ASP A 148 -0.37 -13.26 -28.91
C ASP A 148 -0.01 -14.66 -29.44
N ALA A 149 -0.03 -15.68 -28.59
CA ALA A 149 0.24 -17.06 -28.99
C ALA A 149 -0.77 -17.60 -30.02
N VAL A 150 -2.05 -17.26 -29.89
CA VAL A 150 -3.07 -17.61 -30.90
C VAL A 150 -2.78 -16.91 -32.23
N ASN A 151 -2.49 -15.60 -32.20
CA ASN A 151 -2.21 -14.81 -33.38
C ASN A 151 -0.94 -15.28 -34.12
N ASP A 152 0.11 -15.61 -33.37
CA ASP A 152 1.35 -16.17 -33.93
C ASP A 152 1.16 -17.57 -34.53
N SER A 153 0.13 -18.29 -34.06
CA SER A 153 -0.21 -19.62 -34.55
C SER A 153 -1.07 -19.62 -35.81
N LEU A 154 -1.59 -18.47 -36.25
CA LEU A 154 -2.47 -18.37 -37.41
C LEU A 154 -1.80 -18.91 -38.67
N LYS A 155 -2.53 -19.76 -39.38
CA LYS A 155 -2.13 -20.26 -40.70
C LYS A 155 -2.15 -19.08 -41.68
N LYS A 156 -1.03 -18.89 -42.37
CA LYS A 156 -0.88 -17.87 -43.42
C LYS A 156 -1.36 -18.39 -44.77
#